data_AF-A0A1G0N8S6-F1
#
_entry.id   AF-A0A1G0N8S6-F1
#
_cell.length_a   1.000
_cell.length_b   1.000
_cell.length_c   1.000
_cell.angle_alpha   90.00
_cell.angle_beta   90.00
_cell.angle_gamma   90.00
#
_symmetry.space_group_name_H-M   'P 1'
#
loop_
_entity.id
_entity.type
_entity.pdbx_description
1 polymer ?
#
loop_
_entity_poly.entity_id
_entity_poly.type
_entity_poly.pdbx_seq_one_letter_code
_entity_poly.pdbx_strand_id
1 'polypeptide(L)'
;MSGPLSLAAQCDGNPGPDGLTWNFDEGENEGFSLFKALGDLFTPEMIKDTRRIRAYVRDERFGVLLRLCGDMRAVDALYQKALKITRYSIPRALFLSMMATLEHRNVDVKLPVLGAVGLPLTFEEDSLFAARRRSLPSRLYPDTPEGGQGDKDKLQHFFASAYIAYVTESRDVARASGNFVEWGEAQFIVGGVDDPRDARANKQGERFGHDLITVTNLLPSDYFNFHVDD
;
A
#
# COMPACT_ATOMS: atom_id res chain seq x y z
N MET A 1 -40.77 -10.18 -5.26
CA MET A 1 -40.15 -10.28 -3.93
C MET A 1 -38.82 -10.98 -4.12
N SER A 2 -37.74 -10.22 -4.22
CA SER A 2 -36.38 -10.74 -4.38
C SER A 2 -35.76 -10.73 -2.99
N GLY A 3 -35.38 -11.90 -2.47
CA GLY A 3 -34.79 -12.02 -1.13
C GLY A 3 -33.44 -11.29 -1.03
N PRO A 4 -32.96 -10.99 0.20
CA PRO A 4 -31.67 -10.34 0.40
C PRO A 4 -30.56 -11.27 -0.11
N LEU A 5 -29.71 -10.76 -1.01
CA LEU A 5 -28.48 -11.42 -1.42
C LEU A 5 -27.63 -11.70 -0.18
N SER A 6 -27.39 -12.98 0.08
CA SER A 6 -26.46 -13.45 1.11
C SER A 6 -25.04 -13.10 0.67
N LEU A 7 -24.56 -11.91 1.07
CA LEU A 7 -23.17 -11.45 0.88
C LEU A 7 -22.21 -12.28 1.74
N ALA A 8 -21.95 -13.52 1.33
CA ALA A 8 -20.90 -14.35 1.93
C ALA A 8 -19.64 -14.23 1.06
N ALA A 9 -18.98 -13.07 1.07
CA ALA A 9 -17.65 -12.98 0.49
C ALA A 9 -16.71 -13.91 1.28
N GLN A 10 -15.97 -14.77 0.57
CA GLN A 10 -14.95 -15.60 1.19
C GLN A 10 -13.65 -14.78 1.27
N CYS A 11 -13.28 -14.40 2.49
CA CYS A 11 -12.13 -13.52 2.77
C CYS A 11 -10.78 -14.26 2.78
N ASP A 12 -10.79 -15.56 2.47
CA ASP A 12 -9.61 -16.45 2.39
C ASP A 12 -9.00 -16.49 0.98
N GLY A 13 -9.55 -15.73 0.02
CA GLY A 13 -9.09 -15.67 -1.35
C GLY A 13 -9.76 -16.68 -2.30
N ASN A 14 -10.63 -17.56 -1.79
CA ASN A 14 -11.48 -18.41 -2.60
C ASN A 14 -12.72 -17.64 -3.10
N PRO A 15 -13.32 -18.04 -4.23
CA PRO A 15 -14.56 -17.39 -4.68
C PRO A 15 -15.70 -17.65 -3.72
N GLY A 16 -16.34 -16.57 -3.25
CA GLY A 16 -17.62 -16.68 -2.54
C GLY A 16 -18.75 -17.18 -3.46
N PRO A 17 -19.97 -17.35 -2.94
CA PRO A 17 -21.14 -17.78 -3.74
C PRO A 17 -21.42 -16.87 -4.94
N ASP A 18 -21.08 -15.57 -4.81
CA ASP A 18 -21.22 -14.56 -5.86
C ASP A 18 -19.98 -14.48 -6.79
N GLY A 19 -19.00 -15.37 -6.62
CA GLY A 19 -17.77 -15.41 -7.41
C GLY A 19 -16.74 -14.31 -7.08
N LEU A 20 -17.02 -13.44 -6.10
CA LEU A 20 -16.12 -12.37 -5.67
C LEU A 20 -14.97 -12.94 -4.82
N THR A 21 -13.74 -12.56 -5.16
CA THR A 21 -12.47 -13.05 -4.56
C THR A 21 -11.43 -11.93 -4.63
N TRP A 22 -10.37 -11.97 -3.82
CA TRP A 22 -9.23 -11.03 -3.94
C TRP A 22 -8.43 -11.18 -5.23
N ASN A 23 -8.56 -12.33 -5.89
CA ASN A 23 -7.85 -12.67 -7.12
C ASN A 23 -8.68 -12.30 -8.36
N PHE A 24 -8.72 -11.02 -8.68
CA PHE A 24 -9.25 -10.52 -9.94
C PHE A 24 -8.19 -9.73 -10.71
N ASP A 25 -8.28 -9.78 -12.03
CA ASP A 25 -7.61 -8.84 -12.93
C ASP A 25 -8.60 -7.78 -13.39
N GLU A 26 -8.07 -6.67 -13.92
CA GLU A 26 -8.89 -5.65 -14.58
C GLU A 26 -9.84 -6.34 -15.57
N GLY A 27 -11.12 -5.93 -15.58
CA GLY A 27 -12.05 -6.43 -16.58
C GLY A 27 -11.50 -6.12 -17.96
N GLU A 28 -11.31 -7.15 -18.78
CA GLU A 28 -10.95 -7.06 -20.20
C GLU A 28 -12.06 -6.34 -20.98
N ASN A 29 -12.18 -5.03 -20.84
CA ASN A 29 -13.07 -4.19 -21.64
C ASN A 29 -12.30 -3.06 -22.34
N GLU A 30 -10.99 -3.22 -22.52
CA GLU A 30 -10.23 -2.35 -23.41
C GLU A 30 -9.94 -3.10 -24.71
N GLY A 31 -10.73 -2.80 -25.73
CA GLY A 31 -10.47 -3.24 -27.10
C GLY A 31 -9.04 -2.91 -27.51
N PHE A 32 -8.42 -3.79 -28.31
CA PHE A 32 -7.04 -3.65 -28.75
C PHE A 32 -6.79 -2.26 -29.38
N SER A 33 -5.86 -1.50 -28.79
CA SER A 33 -5.38 -0.22 -29.31
C SER A 33 -3.91 -0.35 -29.67
N LEU A 34 -3.59 -0.19 -30.96
CA LEU A 34 -2.22 -0.26 -31.48
C LEU A 34 -1.31 0.80 -30.82
N PHE A 35 -1.85 2.00 -30.55
CA PHE A 35 -1.11 3.07 -29.88
C PHE A 35 -0.85 2.76 -28.40
N LYS A 36 -1.79 2.12 -27.71
CA LYS A 36 -1.59 1.64 -26.33
C LYS A 36 -0.53 0.54 -26.31
N ALA A 37 -0.63 -0.44 -27.21
CA ALA A 37 0.34 -1.52 -27.34
C ALA A 37 1.76 -1.03 -27.64
N LEU A 38 1.91 -0.04 -28.53
CA LEU A 38 3.21 0.59 -28.81
C LEU A 38 3.73 1.41 -27.62
N GLY A 39 2.86 2.18 -26.95
CA GLY A 39 3.24 2.93 -25.75
C GLY A 39 3.70 2.01 -24.61
N ASP A 40 3.03 0.86 -24.46
CA ASP A 40 3.41 -0.15 -23.47
C ASP A 40 4.77 -0.77 -23.82
N LEU A 41 5.11 -0.97 -25.09
CA LEU A 41 6.42 -1.52 -25.47
C LEU A 41 7.61 -0.69 -24.95
N PHE A 42 7.46 0.64 -24.89
CA PHE A 42 8.51 1.56 -24.44
C PHE A 42 8.35 2.02 -22.99
N THR A 43 7.29 1.62 -22.31
CA THR A 43 7.08 1.96 -20.89
C THR A 43 7.91 1.01 -20.02
N PRO A 44 8.79 1.50 -19.13
CA PRO A 44 9.51 0.66 -18.18
C PRO A 44 8.57 -0.25 -17.38
N GLU A 45 8.93 -1.52 -17.21
CA GLU A 45 8.10 -2.53 -16.51
C GLU A 45 7.65 -2.06 -15.11
N MET A 46 8.54 -1.40 -14.36
CA MET A 46 8.22 -0.85 -13.04
C MET A 46 7.07 0.16 -13.07
N ILE A 47 6.95 0.96 -14.14
CA ILE A 47 5.85 1.92 -14.31
C ILE A 47 4.55 1.18 -14.62
N LYS A 48 4.59 0.14 -15.47
CA LYS A 48 3.41 -0.68 -15.79
C LYS A 48 2.90 -1.39 -14.54
N ASP A 49 3.79 -2.04 -13.80
CA ASP A 49 3.48 -2.75 -12.59
C ASP A 49 2.86 -1.83 -11.53
N THR A 50 3.43 -0.63 -11.37
CA THR A 50 2.89 0.40 -10.48
C THR A 50 1.49 0.84 -10.91
N ARG A 51 1.25 1.04 -12.21
CA ARG A 51 -0.09 1.35 -12.73
C ARG A 51 -1.08 0.23 -12.44
N ARG A 52 -0.68 -1.03 -12.65
CA ARG A 52 -1.52 -2.22 -12.46
C ARG A 52 -1.92 -2.42 -11.00
N ILE A 53 -0.99 -2.32 -10.05
CA ILE A 53 -1.33 -2.46 -8.62
C ILE A 53 -2.22 -1.31 -8.14
N ARG A 54 -1.98 -0.08 -8.62
CA ARG A 54 -2.83 1.07 -8.27
C ARG A 54 -4.22 0.96 -8.87
N ALA A 55 -4.35 0.43 -10.09
CA ALA A 55 -5.64 0.15 -10.70
C ALA A 55 -6.41 -0.93 -9.94
N TYR A 56 -5.73 -1.99 -9.49
CA TYR A 56 -6.33 -3.01 -8.62
C TYR A 56 -6.94 -2.41 -7.34
N VAL A 57 -6.22 -1.52 -6.65
CA VAL A 57 -6.74 -0.84 -5.45
C VAL A 57 -7.92 0.09 -5.75
N ARG A 58 -7.94 0.70 -6.94
CA ARG A 58 -9.05 1.58 -7.38
C ARG A 58 -10.32 0.82 -7.76
N ASP A 59 -10.21 -0.45 -8.10
CA ASP A 59 -11.33 -1.26 -8.58
C ASP A 59 -12.45 -1.33 -7.53
N GLU A 60 -13.71 -1.21 -7.96
CA GLU A 60 -14.86 -1.25 -7.06
C GLU A 60 -14.94 -2.57 -6.29
N ARG A 61 -14.49 -3.68 -6.90
CA ARG A 61 -14.43 -5.00 -6.25
C ARG A 61 -13.48 -4.98 -5.04
N PHE A 62 -12.37 -4.26 -5.12
CA PHE A 62 -11.47 -4.08 -3.99
C PHE A 62 -12.19 -3.36 -2.84
N GLY A 63 -12.90 -2.27 -3.14
CA GLY A 63 -13.66 -1.51 -2.15
C GLY A 63 -14.82 -2.31 -1.52
N VAL A 64 -15.47 -3.19 -2.28
CA VAL A 64 -16.49 -4.12 -1.74
C VAL A 64 -15.84 -5.12 -0.79
N LEU A 65 -14.74 -5.77 -1.21
CA LEU A 65 -14.04 -6.75 -0.38
C LEU A 65 -13.45 -6.12 0.88
N LEU A 66 -12.89 -4.91 0.80
CA LEU A 66 -12.41 -4.16 1.96
C LEU A 66 -13.53 -4.00 3.01
N ARG A 67 -14.74 -3.62 2.59
CA ARG A 67 -15.89 -3.46 3.52
C ARG A 67 -16.36 -4.78 4.12
N LEU A 68 -16.31 -5.87 3.36
CA LEU A 68 -16.81 -7.18 3.81
C LEU A 68 -15.79 -7.96 4.66
N CYS A 69 -14.51 -7.85 4.32
CA CYS A 69 -13.43 -8.66 4.89
C CYS A 69 -12.50 -7.89 5.84
N GLY A 70 -12.60 -6.56 5.88
CA GLY A 70 -11.83 -5.70 6.75
C GLY A 70 -10.44 -5.32 6.20
N ASP A 71 -9.86 -4.33 6.86
CA ASP A 71 -8.60 -3.69 6.49
C ASP A 71 -7.42 -4.66 6.42
N MET A 72 -7.23 -5.50 7.45
CA MET A 72 -6.10 -6.45 7.52
C MET A 72 -6.07 -7.41 6.33
N ARG A 73 -7.22 -7.95 5.94
CA ARG A 73 -7.31 -8.83 4.76
C ARG A 73 -7.06 -8.09 3.46
N ALA A 74 -7.47 -6.83 3.38
CA ALA A 74 -7.17 -5.99 2.22
C ALA A 74 -5.68 -5.66 2.09
N VAL A 75 -4.95 -5.49 3.21
CA VAL A 75 -3.49 -5.33 3.20
C VAL A 75 -2.81 -6.61 2.67
N ASP A 76 -3.22 -7.78 3.15
CA ASP A 76 -2.70 -9.06 2.64
C ASP A 76 -2.97 -9.23 1.15
N ALA A 77 -4.20 -8.92 0.71
CA ALA A 77 -4.60 -9.01 -0.69
C ALA A 77 -3.79 -8.08 -1.59
N LEU A 78 -3.50 -6.85 -1.13
CA LEU A 78 -2.63 -5.90 -1.84
C LEU A 78 -1.22 -6.48 -2.02
N TYR A 79 -0.61 -6.99 -0.95
CA TYR A 79 0.73 -7.61 -1.02
C TYR A 79 0.75 -8.85 -1.91
N GLN A 80 -0.26 -9.73 -1.79
CA GLN A 80 -0.38 -10.93 -2.64
C GLN A 80 -0.60 -10.57 -4.11
N LYS A 81 -1.37 -9.52 -4.40
CA LYS A 81 -1.51 -9.02 -5.78
C LYS A 81 -0.19 -8.48 -6.30
N ALA A 82 0.55 -7.74 -5.48
CA ALA A 82 1.89 -7.26 -5.84
C ALA A 82 2.84 -8.43 -6.14
N LEU A 83 2.86 -9.49 -5.32
CA LEU A 83 3.61 -10.72 -5.59
C LEU A 83 3.23 -11.32 -6.95
N LYS A 84 1.93 -11.45 -7.26
CA LYS A 84 1.50 -11.99 -8.56
C LYS A 84 1.96 -11.12 -9.74
N ILE A 85 1.85 -9.80 -9.63
CA ILE A 85 2.31 -8.86 -10.66
C ILE A 85 3.82 -9.01 -10.89
N THR A 86 4.60 -9.14 -9.82
CA THR A 86 6.07 -9.22 -9.89
C THR A 86 6.61 -10.62 -10.12
N ARG A 87 5.76 -11.60 -10.46
CA ARG A 87 6.12 -13.01 -10.62
C ARG A 87 6.82 -13.57 -9.37
N TYR A 88 6.27 -13.23 -8.21
CA TYR A 88 6.71 -13.62 -6.87
C TYR A 88 8.10 -13.12 -6.47
N SER A 89 8.57 -12.03 -7.09
CA SER A 89 9.75 -11.31 -6.61
C SER A 89 9.36 -10.48 -5.38
N ILE A 90 9.74 -10.96 -4.18
CA ILE A 90 9.50 -10.28 -2.89
C ILE A 90 9.99 -8.83 -2.87
N PRO A 91 11.25 -8.48 -3.24
CA PRO A 91 11.71 -7.10 -3.15
C PRO A 91 10.90 -6.18 -4.06
N ARG A 92 10.55 -6.64 -5.27
CA ARG A 92 9.67 -5.88 -6.16
C ARG A 92 8.24 -5.78 -5.63
N ALA A 93 7.72 -6.83 -5.00
CA ALA A 93 6.37 -6.83 -4.44
C ALA A 93 6.26 -5.86 -3.25
N LEU A 94 7.26 -5.81 -2.38
CA LEU A 94 7.35 -4.84 -1.29
C LEU A 94 7.42 -3.42 -1.84
N PHE A 95 8.27 -3.18 -2.85
CA PHE A 95 8.35 -1.89 -3.53
C PHE A 95 7.01 -1.48 -4.17
N LEU A 96 6.35 -2.38 -4.91
CA LEU A 96 5.04 -2.09 -5.49
C LEU A 96 3.96 -1.84 -4.44
N SER A 97 4.02 -2.55 -3.32
CA SER A 97 3.08 -2.36 -2.21
C SER A 97 3.26 -0.96 -1.61
N MET A 98 4.50 -0.54 -1.36
CA MET A 98 4.85 0.82 -0.96
C MET A 98 4.32 1.86 -1.97
N MET A 99 4.55 1.67 -3.26
CA MET A 99 4.08 2.59 -4.30
C MET A 99 2.55 2.64 -4.42
N ALA A 100 1.86 1.54 -4.13
CA ALA A 100 0.41 1.45 -4.14
C ALA A 100 -0.24 2.18 -2.95
N THR A 101 0.47 2.26 -1.82
CA THR A 101 -0.05 2.80 -0.57
C THR A 101 0.36 4.25 -0.28
N LEU A 102 1.21 4.86 -1.11
CA LEU A 102 1.52 6.30 -1.02
C LEU A 102 0.25 7.15 -0.95
N GLU A 103 -0.03 7.77 0.20
CA GLU A 103 -1.31 8.46 0.41
C GLU A 103 -1.25 9.98 0.22
N HIS A 104 -0.03 10.51 0.05
CA HIS A 104 0.24 11.91 -0.22
C HIS A 104 0.60 12.09 -1.69
N ARG A 105 -0.01 13.09 -2.34
CA ARG A 105 0.31 13.44 -3.72
C ARG A 105 1.48 14.39 -3.78
N ASN A 106 1.44 15.40 -2.92
CA ASN A 106 2.47 16.40 -2.76
C ASN A 106 2.87 16.42 -1.28
N VAL A 107 4.11 16.80 -1.03
CA VAL A 107 4.62 17.10 0.30
C VAL A 107 5.14 18.53 0.27
N ASP A 108 4.65 19.34 1.21
CA ASP A 108 5.04 20.73 1.33
C ASP A 108 6.31 20.84 2.19
N VAL A 109 7.42 21.18 1.55
CA VAL A 109 8.74 21.32 2.18
C VAL A 109 9.00 22.76 2.56
N LYS A 110 9.36 23.01 3.81
CA LYS A 110 9.81 24.30 4.34
C LYS A 110 11.24 24.57 3.87
N LEU A 111 11.40 25.52 2.95
CA LEU A 111 12.71 26.03 2.54
C LEU A 111 13.06 27.32 3.30
N PRO A 112 14.29 27.46 3.85
CA PRO A 112 14.67 28.61 4.68
C PRO A 112 14.49 30.00 4.04
N VAL A 113 14.51 30.09 2.71
CA VAL A 113 14.44 31.36 1.96
C VAL A 113 13.19 31.48 1.09
N LEU A 114 12.64 30.36 0.62
CA LEU A 114 11.55 30.34 -0.37
C LEU A 114 10.17 30.04 0.24
N GLY A 115 10.09 29.80 1.55
CA GLY A 115 8.86 29.38 2.20
C GLY A 115 8.50 27.92 1.89
N ALA A 116 7.21 27.58 1.96
CA ALA A 116 6.74 26.23 1.68
C ALA A 116 6.69 25.97 0.16
N VAL A 117 7.36 24.91 -0.30
CA VAL A 117 7.36 24.46 -1.70
C VAL A 117 6.79 23.04 -1.76
N GLY A 118 5.72 22.87 -2.54
CA GLY A 118 5.10 21.56 -2.78
C GLY A 118 5.92 20.73 -3.75
N LEU A 119 6.40 19.57 -3.31
CA LEU A 119 7.08 18.58 -4.14
C LEU A 119 6.13 17.43 -4.48
N PRO A 120 5.96 17.06 -5.76
CA PRO A 120 5.10 15.95 -6.13
C PRO A 120 5.75 14.61 -5.77
N LEU A 121 5.08 13.81 -4.94
CA LEU A 121 5.42 12.41 -4.66
C LEU A 121 4.85 11.46 -5.72
N THR A 122 3.80 11.87 -6.42
CA THR A 122 3.25 11.09 -7.52
C THR A 122 2.69 11.94 -8.64
N PHE A 123 2.78 11.40 -9.86
CA PHE A 123 2.22 11.97 -11.08
C PHE A 123 0.87 11.34 -11.46
N GLU A 124 0.17 10.73 -10.50
CA GLU A 124 -1.22 10.31 -10.73
C GLU A 124 -2.12 11.52 -11.02
N GLU A 125 -3.07 11.32 -11.92
CA GLU A 125 -4.19 12.25 -12.11
C GLU A 125 -5.00 12.33 -10.82
N ASP A 126 -5.50 13.53 -10.49
CA ASP A 126 -6.22 13.84 -9.26
C ASP A 126 -7.38 12.88 -8.99
N SER A 127 -8.18 12.59 -10.03
CA SER A 127 -9.34 11.69 -9.93
C SER A 127 -8.91 10.26 -9.57
N LEU A 128 -7.85 9.76 -10.22
CA LEU A 128 -7.30 8.42 -10.02
C LEU A 128 -6.63 8.31 -8.65
N PHE A 129 -5.85 9.31 -8.25
CA PHE A 129 -5.24 9.39 -6.94
C PHE A 129 -6.30 9.36 -5.83
N ALA A 130 -7.34 10.21 -5.95
CA ALA A 130 -8.42 10.27 -4.98
C ALA A 130 -9.25 8.97 -4.93
N ALA A 131 -9.48 8.30 -6.06
CA ALA A 131 -10.11 6.99 -6.10
C ALA A 131 -9.28 5.95 -5.35
N ARG A 132 -7.97 5.87 -5.60
CA ARG A 132 -7.07 4.91 -4.94
C ARG A 132 -7.02 5.14 -3.44
N ARG A 133 -6.77 6.39 -3.03
CA ARG A 133 -6.63 6.78 -1.62
C ARG A 133 -7.91 6.52 -0.82
N ARG A 134 -9.09 6.61 -1.44
CA ARG A 134 -10.36 6.28 -0.78
C ARG A 134 -10.53 4.79 -0.53
N SER A 135 -9.94 3.95 -1.38
CA SER A 135 -10.00 2.49 -1.27
C SER A 135 -8.84 1.89 -0.46
N LEU A 136 -7.92 2.68 0.06
CA LEU A 136 -6.84 2.17 0.92
C LEU A 136 -7.39 1.72 2.28
N PRO A 137 -6.87 0.61 2.84
CA PRO A 137 -7.09 0.24 4.23
C PRO A 137 -6.71 1.40 5.16
N SER A 138 -7.54 1.69 6.15
CA SER A 138 -7.40 2.85 7.03
C SER A 138 -7.54 2.52 8.51
N ARG A 139 -7.96 1.31 8.88
CA ARG A 139 -8.07 0.89 10.29
C ARG A 139 -7.02 -0.16 10.58
N LEU A 140 -5.79 0.28 10.82
CA LEU A 140 -4.67 -0.64 11.03
C LEU A 140 -4.46 -0.96 12.51
N TYR A 141 -4.73 0.02 13.39
CA TYR A 141 -4.50 -0.15 14.82
C TYR A 141 -5.75 0.08 15.68
N PRO A 142 -5.80 -0.45 16.92
CA PRO A 142 -6.88 -0.16 17.85
C PRO A 142 -7.02 1.33 18.18
N ASP A 143 -5.93 2.08 18.12
CA ASP A 143 -5.84 3.54 18.30
C ASP A 143 -5.90 4.32 16.97
N THR A 144 -6.49 3.74 15.92
CA THR A 144 -6.85 4.47 14.69
C THR A 144 -7.82 5.62 15.05
N PRO A 145 -7.65 6.86 14.55
CA PRO A 145 -8.53 7.96 14.87
C PRO A 145 -9.85 7.81 14.11
N GLU A 146 -10.93 8.29 14.70
CA GLU A 146 -12.22 8.31 14.01
C GLU A 146 -12.18 9.27 12.81
N GLY A 147 -12.55 8.78 11.61
CA GLY A 147 -12.61 9.61 10.40
C GLY A 147 -12.26 8.85 9.12
N GLY A 148 -12.32 9.57 7.99
CA GLY A 148 -12.06 8.99 6.67
C GLY A 148 -10.58 8.82 6.30
N GLN A 149 -9.66 9.41 7.06
CA GLN A 149 -8.22 9.28 6.82
C GLN A 149 -7.62 8.06 7.53
N GLY A 150 -7.88 7.88 8.82
CA GLY A 150 -7.37 6.73 9.57
C GLY A 150 -5.84 6.62 9.51
N ASP A 151 -5.35 5.40 9.34
CA ASP A 151 -3.93 5.02 9.35
C ASP A 151 -3.39 4.70 7.93
N LYS A 152 -3.88 5.39 6.89
CA LYS A 152 -3.52 5.07 5.49
C LYS A 152 -2.04 5.32 5.17
N ASP A 153 -1.44 6.36 5.72
CA ASP A 153 0.01 6.60 5.68
C ASP A 153 0.81 5.50 6.35
N LYS A 154 0.30 4.89 7.41
CA LYS A 154 1.05 3.84 8.12
C LYS A 154 1.36 2.66 7.20
N LEU A 155 0.57 2.44 6.13
CA LEU A 155 0.90 1.48 5.08
C LEU A 155 2.17 1.83 4.28
N GLN A 156 2.42 3.11 3.95
CA GLN A 156 3.65 3.49 3.25
C GLN A 156 4.87 3.31 4.16
N HIS A 157 4.76 3.65 5.46
CA HIS A 157 5.80 3.42 6.46
C HIS A 157 6.13 1.93 6.57
N PHE A 158 5.12 1.10 6.79
CA PHE A 158 5.28 -0.35 6.88
C PHE A 158 5.97 -0.96 5.66
N PHE A 159 5.47 -0.69 4.44
CA PHE A 159 6.04 -1.30 3.23
C PHE A 159 7.40 -0.71 2.84
N ALA A 160 7.68 0.56 3.14
CA ALA A 160 9.00 1.15 2.93
C ALA A 160 10.04 0.51 3.85
N SER A 161 9.76 0.40 5.15
CA SER A 161 10.66 -0.26 6.10
C SER A 161 10.84 -1.74 5.79
N ALA A 162 9.78 -2.43 5.36
CA ALA A 162 9.87 -3.82 4.92
C ALA A 162 10.75 -3.97 3.69
N TYR A 163 10.59 -3.11 2.68
CA TYR A 163 11.43 -3.10 1.49
C TYR A 163 12.91 -2.90 1.86
N ILE A 164 13.22 -1.87 2.67
CA ILE A 164 14.60 -1.57 3.07
C ILE A 164 15.19 -2.73 3.86
N ALA A 165 14.48 -3.26 4.85
CA ALA A 165 14.96 -4.38 5.66
C ALA A 165 15.25 -5.62 4.82
N TYR A 166 14.38 -5.93 3.85
CA TYR A 166 14.56 -7.06 2.95
C TYR A 166 15.77 -6.87 2.02
N VAL A 167 15.88 -5.73 1.34
CA VAL A 167 16.96 -5.54 0.32
C VAL A 167 18.34 -5.30 0.93
N THR A 168 18.39 -4.82 2.18
CA THR A 168 19.65 -4.63 2.92
C THR A 168 19.98 -5.79 3.83
N GLU A 169 19.05 -6.74 3.98
CA GLU A 169 19.12 -7.84 4.95
C GLU A 169 19.39 -7.35 6.38
N SER A 170 18.96 -6.14 6.71
CA SER A 170 19.28 -5.47 7.98
C SER A 170 18.12 -4.67 8.55
N ARG A 171 17.69 -5.06 9.75
CA ARG A 171 16.72 -4.28 10.53
C ARG A 171 17.29 -2.96 11.00
N ASP A 172 18.58 -2.89 11.30
CA ASP A 172 19.21 -1.66 11.80
C ASP A 172 19.33 -0.60 10.71
N VAL A 173 19.59 -0.98 9.45
CA VAL A 173 19.58 -0.05 8.32
C VAL A 173 18.16 0.46 8.05
N ALA A 174 17.16 -0.42 8.11
CA ALA A 174 15.76 -0.04 7.98
C ALA A 174 15.33 0.93 9.09
N ARG A 175 15.69 0.65 10.36
CA ARG A 175 15.41 1.52 11.50
C ARG A 175 16.08 2.89 11.36
N ALA A 176 17.36 2.93 11.02
CA ALA A 176 18.09 4.17 10.83
C ALA A 176 17.47 5.02 9.71
N SER A 177 17.01 4.37 8.63
CA SER A 177 16.35 5.02 7.51
C SER A 177 14.96 5.56 7.89
N GLY A 178 14.17 4.79 8.64
CA GLY A 178 12.88 5.23 9.19
C GLY A 178 13.03 6.46 10.08
N ASN A 179 13.95 6.40 11.06
CA ASN A 179 14.23 7.51 11.97
C ASN A 179 14.71 8.77 11.21
N PHE A 180 15.48 8.59 10.13
CA PHE A 180 15.92 9.72 9.30
C PHE A 180 14.76 10.37 8.54
N VAL A 181 13.84 9.56 8.01
CA VAL A 181 12.63 10.06 7.35
C VAL A 181 11.73 10.80 8.34
N GLU A 182 11.45 10.21 9.50
CA GLU A 182 10.64 10.86 10.56
C GLU A 182 11.28 12.18 11.03
N TRP A 183 12.59 12.19 11.25
CA TRP A 183 13.32 13.42 11.57
C TRP A 183 13.17 14.46 10.44
N GLY A 184 13.32 14.05 9.19
CA GLY A 184 13.14 14.92 8.02
C GLY A 184 11.71 15.48 7.93
N GLU A 185 10.70 14.66 8.22
CA GLU A 185 9.30 15.04 8.25
C GLU A 185 9.03 16.10 9.32
N ALA A 186 9.50 15.87 10.55
CA ALA A 186 9.35 16.81 11.66
C ALA A 186 10.05 18.15 11.39
N GLN A 187 11.24 18.13 10.76
CA GLN A 187 12.01 19.35 10.52
C GLN A 187 11.51 20.15 9.32
N PHE A 188 11.20 19.47 8.21
CA PHE A 188 11.04 20.13 6.93
C PHE A 188 9.62 20.07 6.37
N ILE A 189 8.72 19.23 6.87
CA ILE A 189 7.37 19.12 6.31
C ILE A 189 6.39 20.03 7.04
N VAL A 190 5.57 20.75 6.27
CA VAL A 190 4.49 21.59 6.81
C VAL A 190 3.42 20.69 7.42
N GLY A 191 3.18 20.84 8.73
CA GLY A 191 2.25 19.99 9.46
C GLY A 191 2.79 18.60 9.79
N GLY A 192 4.10 18.35 9.63
CA GLY A 192 4.74 17.13 10.13
C GLY A 192 4.57 17.04 11.65
N VAL A 193 3.86 16.01 12.10
CA VAL A 193 3.68 15.69 13.52
C VAL A 193 4.37 14.37 13.76
N ASP A 194 5.09 14.28 14.89
CA ASP A 194 5.62 13.01 15.39
C ASP A 194 4.45 12.14 15.86
N ASP A 195 4.00 11.22 14.99
CA ASP A 195 2.93 10.27 15.28
C ASP A 195 3.55 8.92 15.68
N PRO A 196 3.37 8.44 16.93
CA PRO A 196 3.98 7.19 17.39
C PRO A 196 3.56 5.96 16.58
N ARG A 197 2.48 6.06 15.80
CA ARG A 197 2.02 4.99 14.91
C ARG A 197 2.86 4.88 13.64
N ASP A 198 3.57 5.93 13.22
CA ASP A 198 4.58 5.86 12.17
C ASP A 198 5.76 5.01 12.61
N ALA A 199 6.30 5.29 13.80
CA ALA A 199 7.36 4.49 14.40
C ALA A 199 6.93 3.03 14.59
N ARG A 200 5.69 2.78 15.03
CA ARG A 200 5.11 1.44 15.13
C ARG A 200 5.07 0.75 13.76
N ALA A 201 4.56 1.42 12.73
CA ALA A 201 4.48 0.87 11.38
C ALA A 201 5.86 0.57 10.79
N ASN A 202 6.82 1.47 10.98
CA ASN A 202 8.22 1.28 10.60
C ASN A 202 8.81 0.04 11.26
N LYS A 203 8.58 -0.14 12.58
CA LYS A 203 9.10 -1.26 13.36
C LYS A 203 8.43 -2.60 13.04
N GLN A 204 7.16 -2.59 12.68
CA GLN A 204 6.47 -3.79 12.18
C GLN A 204 6.95 -4.14 10.76
N GLY A 205 7.13 -3.12 9.91
CA GLY A 205 7.67 -3.25 8.57
C GLY A 205 9.08 -3.83 8.54
N GLU A 206 10.02 -3.32 9.36
CA GLU A 206 11.39 -3.85 9.43
C GLU A 206 11.40 -5.34 9.79
N ARG A 207 10.52 -5.77 10.70
CA ARG A 207 10.45 -7.16 11.16
C ARG A 207 9.89 -8.04 10.06
N PHE A 208 8.77 -7.64 9.46
CA PHE A 208 8.17 -8.34 8.34
C PHE A 208 9.15 -8.51 7.18
N GLY A 209 9.79 -7.43 6.75
CA GLY A 209 10.74 -7.43 5.64
C GLY A 209 11.96 -8.31 5.90
N HIS A 210 12.50 -8.27 7.12
CA HIS A 210 13.63 -9.11 7.51
C HIS A 210 13.23 -10.60 7.61
N ASP A 211 12.10 -10.91 8.23
CA ASP A 211 11.69 -12.30 8.44
C ASP A 211 11.32 -13.00 7.13
N LEU A 212 10.85 -12.24 6.12
CA LEU A 212 10.62 -12.72 4.75
C LEU A 212 11.87 -13.30 4.06
N ILE A 213 13.08 -12.98 4.53
CA ILE A 213 14.34 -13.58 4.05
C ILE A 213 14.36 -15.09 4.36
N THR A 214 13.74 -15.47 5.49
CA THR A 214 13.71 -16.86 5.98
C THR A 214 12.37 -17.55 5.72
N VAL A 215 11.25 -16.84 5.84
CA VAL A 215 9.89 -17.38 5.72
C VAL A 215 9.13 -16.58 4.67
N THR A 216 9.04 -17.11 3.45
CA THR A 216 8.57 -16.33 2.28
C THR A 216 7.05 -16.26 2.12
N ASN A 217 6.29 -16.98 2.96
CA ASN A 217 4.83 -17.03 2.92
C ASN A 217 4.15 -16.21 4.03
N LEU A 218 4.90 -15.36 4.74
CA LEU A 218 4.36 -14.42 5.73
C LEU A 218 3.42 -13.41 5.07
N LEU A 219 2.41 -12.99 5.83
CA LEU A 219 1.48 -11.95 5.40
C LEU A 219 1.67 -10.66 6.22
N PRO A 220 1.47 -9.47 5.62
CA PRO A 220 1.58 -8.21 6.35
C PRO A 220 0.71 -8.15 7.60
N SER A 221 -0.52 -8.69 7.54
CA SER A 221 -1.44 -8.68 8.68
C SER A 221 -0.96 -9.48 9.89
N ASP A 222 -0.05 -10.44 9.69
CA ASP A 222 0.60 -11.16 10.79
C ASP A 222 1.39 -10.16 11.67
N TYR A 223 1.90 -9.06 11.09
CA TYR A 223 2.76 -8.10 11.77
C TYR A 223 2.03 -6.89 12.36
N PHE A 224 0.92 -6.46 11.77
CA PHE A 224 0.12 -5.36 12.32
C PHE A 224 -0.47 -5.68 13.70
N ASN A 225 -0.71 -6.97 13.98
CA ASN A 225 -1.26 -7.45 15.25
C ASN A 225 -0.20 -7.69 16.35
N PHE A 226 1.10 -7.60 16.05
CA PHE A 226 2.11 -7.75 17.08
C PHE A 226 2.21 -6.50 17.94
N HIS A 227 2.19 -6.72 19.26
CA HIS A 227 2.66 -5.71 20.20
C HIS A 227 4.16 -5.56 20.01
N VAL A 228 4.60 -4.31 19.86
CA VAL A 228 6.00 -4.01 19.58
C VAL A 228 6.56 -3.29 20.79
N ASP A 229 7.22 -4.03 21.68
CA ASP A 229 7.93 -3.43 22.82
C ASP A 229 9.02 -2.50 22.31
N ASP A 230 9.12 -1.30 22.91
CA ASP A 230 10.07 -0.22 22.60
C ASP A 230 11.54 -0.67 22.49
#